data_AF-A0A7I8VMG8-F1
#
_entry.id   AF-A0A7I8VMG8-F1
#
_cell.length_a   1.000
_cell.length_b   1.000
_cell.length_c   1.000
_cell.angle_alpha   90.00
_cell.angle_beta   90.00
_cell.angle_gamma   90.00
#
_symmetry.space_group_name_H-M   'P 1'
#
loop_
_entity.id
_entity.type
_entity.pdbx_description
1 polymer ?
#
loop_
_entity_poly.entity_id
_entity_poly.type
_entity_poly.pdbx_seq_one_letter_code
_entity_poly.pdbx_strand_id
1 'polypeptide(L)'
;MGTKDSDLSINLISAYNPDFVIHNGDFAYDMHDNEGKVGDEFLGQIQKVASKIPYVVNIGNHDVIYSSHYRTKFATPSGVWPTPKKSMWYSFDVGQIHFIAYSSETFYTGSQTGHCSQYDWLKKDLEKANRNRKLRPWIIAFAHRPMYCSAFDFDDCTTGNSLVKQAFEKLFYAYGVDIIVESHEHMYERTYPVFDGIMVQNNYIDPKAPIHFITGAGGSREGRQLAIDLFRREWSAFIYRSHFTVSHFQAVNSSHIYWKQIRSTDNKTIDKITIVQNYHGPFNESMHSALFCTRIVLYIPPLTVFILCFAVTFLLCLSAIVFYCPKRDKSKRLTNYFGYDNRFYLRDDYE
;
A
#
# COMPACT_ATOMS: atom_id res chain seq x y z
N MET A 1 9.21 -15.20 -8.75
CA MET A 1 10.67 -15.33 -8.65
C MET A 1 11.00 -16.81 -8.55
N GLY A 2 12.22 -17.22 -8.88
CA GLY A 2 12.52 -18.62 -9.22
C GLY A 2 12.64 -18.88 -10.73
N THR A 3 12.59 -17.82 -11.54
CA THR A 3 12.72 -17.89 -13.01
C THR A 3 14.06 -17.28 -13.44
N LYS A 4 14.52 -17.62 -14.65
CA LYS A 4 15.68 -16.94 -15.27
C LYS A 4 15.52 -15.42 -15.30
N ASP A 5 14.28 -14.94 -15.39
CA ASP A 5 13.97 -13.51 -15.43
C ASP A 5 14.14 -12.83 -14.07
N SER A 6 13.83 -13.50 -12.95
CA SER A 6 14.13 -12.94 -11.62
C SER A 6 15.63 -12.83 -11.36
N ASP A 7 16.44 -13.75 -11.90
CA ASP A 7 17.90 -13.66 -11.79
C ASP A 7 18.45 -12.42 -12.50
N LEU A 8 17.86 -12.03 -13.64
CA LEU A 8 18.23 -10.79 -14.34
C LEU A 8 17.96 -9.56 -13.47
N SER A 9 16.79 -9.49 -12.83
CA SER A 9 16.47 -8.40 -11.89
C SER A 9 17.42 -8.37 -10.69
N ILE A 10 17.73 -9.52 -10.09
CA ILE A 10 18.66 -9.63 -8.95
C ILE A 10 20.08 -9.20 -9.36
N ASN A 11 20.54 -9.61 -10.55
CA ASN A 11 21.84 -9.23 -11.07
C ASN A 11 21.93 -7.73 -11.35
N LEU A 12 20.87 -7.13 -11.90
CA LEU A 12 20.77 -5.69 -12.10
C LEU A 12 20.85 -4.93 -10.77
N ILE A 13 20.09 -5.35 -9.75
CA ILE A 13 20.14 -4.75 -8.41
C ILE A 13 21.56 -4.86 -7.82
N SER A 14 22.16 -6.06 -7.89
CA SER A 14 23.51 -6.30 -7.39
C SER A 14 24.55 -5.45 -8.10
N ALA A 15 24.41 -5.20 -9.40
CA ALA A 15 25.33 -4.36 -10.18
C ALA A 15 25.15 -2.88 -9.86
N TYR A 16 23.92 -2.45 -9.55
CA TYR A 16 23.63 -1.09 -9.15
C TYR A 16 24.18 -0.75 -7.76
N ASN A 17 24.25 -1.75 -6.87
CA ASN A 17 24.76 -1.62 -5.50
C ASN A 17 24.08 -0.48 -4.69
N PRO A 18 22.75 -0.54 -4.48
CA PRO A 18 22.02 0.48 -3.73
C PRO A 18 22.29 0.41 -2.22
N ASP A 19 21.96 1.49 -1.50
CA ASP A 19 22.06 1.55 -0.04
C ASP A 19 21.11 0.55 0.67
N PHE A 20 19.95 0.29 0.06
CA PHE A 20 19.00 -0.74 0.47
C PHE A 20 18.06 -1.10 -0.68
N VAL A 21 17.34 -2.22 -0.55
CA VAL A 21 16.32 -2.68 -1.50
C VAL A 21 14.98 -2.71 -0.80
N ILE A 22 13.92 -2.25 -1.46
CA ILE A 22 12.53 -2.52 -1.05
C ILE A 22 11.99 -3.63 -1.95
N HIS A 23 11.55 -4.74 -1.36
CA HIS A 23 10.80 -5.80 -2.01
C HIS A 23 9.39 -5.83 -1.44
N ASN A 24 8.43 -5.49 -2.27
CA ASN A 24 7.08 -5.14 -1.84
C ASN A 24 6.08 -6.26 -2.12
N GLY A 25 6.30 -7.41 -1.48
CA GLY A 25 5.39 -8.57 -1.49
C GLY A 25 5.65 -9.58 -2.61
N ASP A 26 4.94 -10.70 -2.50
CA ASP A 26 4.97 -11.87 -3.39
C ASP A 26 6.32 -12.57 -3.45
N PHE A 27 6.82 -12.92 -2.26
CA PHE A 27 8.08 -13.64 -2.13
C PHE A 27 7.94 -15.07 -2.61
N ALA A 28 8.89 -15.48 -3.47
CA ALA A 28 8.96 -16.79 -4.10
C ALA A 28 7.71 -17.21 -4.92
N TYR A 29 6.62 -16.43 -4.88
CA TYR A 29 5.28 -16.85 -5.28
C TYR A 29 4.94 -18.14 -4.54
N ASP A 30 4.58 -18.01 -3.26
CA ASP A 30 4.22 -19.09 -2.33
C ASP A 30 5.43 -19.80 -1.68
N MET A 31 6.10 -19.11 -0.75
CA MET A 31 7.23 -19.67 0.02
C MET A 31 6.94 -20.98 0.77
N HIS A 32 5.67 -21.29 1.02
CA HIS A 32 5.24 -22.48 1.74
C HIS A 32 5.20 -23.74 0.84
N ASP A 33 5.24 -23.56 -0.49
CA ASP A 33 5.25 -24.66 -1.46
C ASP A 33 6.41 -25.63 -1.21
N ASN A 34 6.15 -26.90 -1.48
CA ASN A 34 7.10 -28.00 -1.33
C ASN A 34 7.73 -28.04 0.07
N GLU A 35 6.90 -27.91 1.12
CA GLU A 35 7.32 -27.92 2.53
C GLU A 35 8.35 -26.81 2.83
N GLY A 36 8.25 -25.67 2.15
CA GLY A 36 9.15 -24.53 2.33
C GLY A 36 10.38 -24.51 1.42
N LYS A 37 10.63 -25.56 0.62
CA LYS A 37 11.80 -25.63 -0.27
C LYS A 37 11.81 -24.50 -1.31
N VAL A 38 10.63 -24.10 -1.80
CA VAL A 38 10.51 -22.97 -2.73
C VAL A 38 10.99 -21.67 -2.07
N GLY A 39 10.63 -21.46 -0.80
CA GLY A 39 11.14 -20.34 -0.01
C GLY A 39 12.65 -20.40 0.20
N ASP A 40 13.21 -21.58 0.46
CA ASP A 40 14.66 -21.75 0.67
C ASP A 40 15.47 -21.50 -0.61
N GLU A 41 15.00 -21.98 -1.76
CA GLU A 41 15.59 -21.70 -3.07
C GLU A 41 15.57 -20.20 -3.38
N PHE A 42 14.43 -19.55 -3.13
CA PHE A 42 14.30 -18.10 -3.32
C PHE A 42 15.27 -17.31 -2.43
N LEU A 43 15.40 -17.68 -1.15
CA LEU A 43 16.37 -17.06 -0.25
C LEU A 43 17.81 -17.24 -0.73
N GLY A 44 18.14 -18.41 -1.29
CA GLY A 44 19.42 -18.67 -1.95
C GLY A 44 19.67 -17.75 -3.14
N GLN A 45 18.66 -17.47 -3.96
CA GLN A 45 18.77 -16.55 -5.10
C GLN A 45 19.06 -15.11 -4.64
N ILE A 46 18.26 -14.59 -3.70
CA ILE A 46 18.43 -13.21 -3.24
C ILE A 46 19.66 -13.03 -2.35
N GLN A 47 20.27 -14.11 -1.85
CA GLN A 47 21.45 -14.05 -0.98
C GLN A 47 22.57 -13.17 -1.56
N LYS A 48 22.76 -13.18 -2.88
CA LYS A 48 23.77 -12.34 -3.56
C LYS A 48 23.62 -10.84 -3.25
N VAL A 49 22.39 -10.40 -3.01
CA VAL A 49 22.03 -9.02 -2.66
C VAL A 49 21.80 -8.90 -1.14
N ALA A 50 20.88 -9.70 -0.60
CA ALA A 50 20.38 -9.58 0.78
C ALA A 50 21.44 -9.87 1.86
N SER A 51 22.55 -10.55 1.53
CA SER A 51 23.66 -10.76 2.48
C SER A 51 24.56 -9.53 2.64
N LYS A 52 24.44 -8.52 1.77
CA LYS A 52 25.33 -7.35 1.72
C LYS A 52 24.58 -6.02 1.79
N ILE A 53 23.35 -6.00 1.29
CA ILE A 53 22.51 -4.82 1.17
C ILE A 53 21.26 -5.05 2.03
N PRO A 54 20.89 -4.11 2.92
CA PRO A 54 19.64 -4.19 3.66
C PRO A 54 18.43 -4.46 2.74
N TYR A 55 17.69 -5.51 3.04
CA TYR A 55 16.58 -6.00 2.22
C TYR A 55 15.26 -5.74 2.97
N VAL A 56 14.64 -4.60 2.69
CA VAL A 56 13.39 -4.14 3.29
C VAL A 56 12.22 -4.84 2.63
N VAL A 57 11.36 -5.46 3.42
CA VAL A 57 10.27 -6.31 2.92
C VAL A 57 8.90 -5.79 3.30
N ASN A 58 7.92 -5.97 2.42
CA ASN A 58 6.52 -5.80 2.79
C ASN A 58 5.70 -7.01 2.33
N ILE A 59 4.61 -7.32 3.02
CA ILE A 59 3.85 -8.55 2.77
C ILE A 59 2.91 -8.41 1.55
N GLY A 60 2.89 -9.42 0.67
CA GLY A 60 1.97 -9.53 -0.46
C GLY A 60 0.96 -10.66 -0.31
N ASN A 61 0.13 -10.87 -1.34
CA ASN A 61 -0.98 -11.82 -1.27
C ASN A 61 -0.51 -13.28 -1.29
N HIS A 62 0.60 -13.59 -1.96
CA HIS A 62 1.22 -14.92 -1.91
C HIS A 62 1.81 -15.26 -0.53
N ASP A 63 1.95 -14.26 0.34
CA ASP A 63 2.61 -14.42 1.63
C ASP A 63 1.61 -14.47 2.80
N VAL A 64 0.42 -13.89 2.64
CA VAL A 64 -0.43 -13.55 3.79
C VAL A 64 -1.12 -14.77 4.42
N ILE A 65 -1.57 -15.72 3.61
CA ILE A 65 -2.28 -16.92 4.08
C ILE A 65 -1.34 -17.77 4.95
N TYR A 66 -0.14 -18.06 4.44
CA TYR A 66 0.92 -18.81 5.13
C TYR A 66 2.02 -17.89 5.65
N SER A 67 1.61 -16.81 6.32
CA SER A 67 2.49 -15.73 6.80
C SER A 67 3.57 -16.15 7.80
N SER A 68 3.54 -17.37 8.33
CA SER A 68 4.65 -17.90 9.14
C SER A 68 5.95 -17.87 8.35
N HIS A 69 5.96 -18.31 7.08
CA HIS A 69 7.16 -18.32 6.23
C HIS A 69 7.74 -16.92 6.05
N TYR A 70 6.89 -15.91 5.80
CA TYR A 70 7.32 -14.51 5.72
C TYR A 70 7.87 -14.01 7.07
N ARG A 71 7.08 -14.19 8.14
CA ARG A 71 7.38 -13.64 9.47
C ARG A 71 8.63 -14.22 10.12
N THR A 72 8.98 -15.47 9.79
CA THR A 72 10.13 -16.19 10.35
C THR A 72 11.34 -16.22 9.41
N LYS A 73 11.22 -15.71 8.17
CA LYS A 73 12.35 -15.57 7.23
C LYS A 73 12.81 -14.13 7.00
N PHE A 74 11.95 -13.11 7.21
CA PHE A 74 12.33 -11.70 7.02
C PHE A 74 12.17 -10.79 8.25
N ALA A 75 13.30 -10.35 8.80
CA ALA A 75 13.31 -9.31 9.82
C ALA A 75 12.88 -7.97 9.24
N THR A 76 12.14 -7.18 10.02
CA THR A 76 11.71 -5.83 9.63
C THR A 76 12.41 -4.77 10.48
N PRO A 77 12.52 -3.53 9.99
CA PRO A 77 12.98 -2.37 10.76
C PRO A 77 12.22 -2.10 12.07
N SER A 78 11.08 -2.76 12.32
CA SER A 78 10.38 -2.70 13.62
C SER A 78 11.22 -3.22 14.80
N GLY A 79 12.23 -4.07 14.52
CA GLY A 79 13.09 -4.68 15.54
C GLY A 79 12.46 -5.86 16.28
N VAL A 80 11.22 -6.25 15.94
CA VAL A 80 10.53 -7.40 16.56
C VAL A 80 10.62 -8.62 15.65
N TRP A 81 11.08 -9.75 16.20
CA TRP A 81 11.29 -10.99 15.47
C TRP A 81 10.78 -12.22 16.23
N PRO A 82 10.03 -13.14 15.58
CA PRO A 82 9.46 -13.02 14.23
C PRO A 82 8.44 -11.88 14.11
N THR A 83 8.29 -11.30 12.92
CA THR A 83 7.40 -10.14 12.68
C THR A 83 5.97 -10.46 13.12
N PRO A 84 5.31 -9.72 14.05
CA PRO A 84 3.99 -10.07 14.57
C PRO A 84 2.86 -10.10 13.51
N LYS A 85 2.00 -11.12 13.52
CA LYS A 85 0.93 -11.34 12.52
C LYS A 85 -0.08 -10.19 12.53
N LYS A 86 -0.26 -9.57 13.71
CA LYS A 86 -1.14 -8.42 13.93
C LYS A 86 -0.43 -7.07 13.76
N SER A 87 0.80 -7.03 13.26
CA SER A 87 1.61 -5.81 13.09
C SER A 87 2.63 -5.96 11.96
N MET A 88 2.14 -6.25 10.74
CA MET A 88 2.97 -6.41 9.53
C MET A 88 3.17 -5.10 8.77
N TRP A 89 3.20 -3.99 9.52
CA TRP A 89 3.43 -2.63 9.05
C TRP A 89 4.42 -1.97 10.00
N TYR A 90 5.21 -1.04 9.47
CA TYR A 90 6.27 -0.38 10.22
C TYR A 90 6.75 0.86 9.46
N SER A 91 7.53 1.70 10.12
CA SER A 91 8.16 2.87 9.51
C SER A 91 9.62 2.95 9.91
N PHE A 92 10.43 3.61 9.09
CA PHE A 92 11.85 3.81 9.34
C PHE A 92 12.35 5.06 8.63
N ASP A 93 13.48 5.58 9.10
CA ASP A 93 14.06 6.82 8.58
C ASP A 93 15.39 6.51 7.88
N VAL A 94 15.58 7.01 6.65
CA VAL A 94 16.87 6.98 5.95
C VAL A 94 17.16 8.36 5.39
N GLY A 95 18.23 8.98 5.89
CA GLY A 95 18.59 10.35 5.52
C GLY A 95 17.42 11.33 5.73
N GLN A 96 17.02 11.97 4.64
CA GLN A 96 15.96 13.00 4.58
C GLN A 96 14.56 12.45 4.29
N ILE A 97 14.38 11.13 4.39
CA ILE A 97 13.13 10.46 4.04
C ILE A 97 12.61 9.68 5.24
N HIS A 98 11.31 9.81 5.49
CA HIS A 98 10.54 8.93 6.34
C HIS A 98 9.80 7.90 5.47
N PHE A 99 10.11 6.63 5.66
CA PHE A 99 9.51 5.51 4.93
C PHE A 99 8.42 4.83 5.76
N ILE A 100 7.31 4.48 5.11
CA ILE A 100 6.17 3.80 5.71
C ILE A 100 5.86 2.53 4.91
N ALA A 101 6.04 1.37 5.53
CA ALA A 101 5.55 0.09 5.02
C ALA A 101 4.14 -0.15 5.58
N TYR A 102 3.11 -0.11 4.72
CA TYR A 102 1.75 -0.52 5.09
C TYR A 102 1.38 -1.84 4.41
N SER A 103 0.58 -2.65 5.08
CA SER A 103 0.08 -3.92 4.57
C SER A 103 -1.30 -3.74 3.96
N SER A 104 -1.36 -3.81 2.62
CA SER A 104 -2.62 -3.91 1.86
C SER A 104 -3.42 -5.16 2.24
N GLU A 105 -2.73 -6.26 2.52
CA GLU A 105 -3.36 -7.57 2.74
C GLU A 105 -4.22 -7.65 4.00
N THR A 106 -4.09 -6.68 4.92
CA THR A 106 -5.00 -6.59 6.05
C THR A 106 -6.46 -6.60 5.59
N PHE A 107 -6.80 -5.91 4.49
CA PHE A 107 -8.15 -5.81 3.93
C PHE A 107 -8.69 -7.07 3.27
N TYR A 108 -7.82 -8.03 2.95
CA TYR A 108 -8.13 -9.22 2.17
C TYR A 108 -8.08 -10.51 3.00
N THR A 109 -7.77 -10.40 4.30
CA THR A 109 -7.73 -11.53 5.25
C THR A 109 -8.97 -11.63 6.15
N GLY A 110 -9.94 -10.73 5.98
CA GLY A 110 -11.15 -10.66 6.84
C GLY A 110 -10.90 -10.17 8.26
N SER A 111 -9.68 -9.71 8.59
CA SER A 111 -9.31 -9.28 9.94
C SER A 111 -9.71 -7.83 10.22
N GLN A 112 -10.97 -7.61 10.64
CA GLN A 112 -11.46 -6.27 10.97
C GLN A 112 -10.62 -5.56 12.05
N THR A 113 -10.08 -6.33 13.02
CA THR A 113 -9.19 -5.78 14.06
C THR A 113 -7.84 -5.34 13.50
N GLY A 114 -7.35 -5.98 12.43
CA GLY A 114 -6.14 -5.59 11.72
C GLY A 114 -6.30 -4.25 11.01
N HIS A 115 -7.43 -4.01 10.35
CA HIS A 115 -7.70 -2.76 9.63
C HIS A 115 -7.60 -1.55 10.56
N CYS A 116 -8.35 -1.59 11.66
CA CYS A 116 -8.37 -0.56 12.67
C CYS A 116 -7.00 -0.29 13.28
N SER A 117 -6.29 -1.36 13.66
CA SER A 117 -4.99 -1.26 14.33
C SER A 117 -3.95 -0.61 13.42
N GLN A 118 -3.95 -0.97 12.14
CA GLN A 118 -3.07 -0.36 11.15
C GLN A 118 -3.43 1.10 10.88
N TYR A 119 -4.71 1.43 10.72
CA TYR A 119 -5.13 2.81 10.49
C TYR A 119 -4.73 3.74 11.65
N ASP A 120 -5.01 3.32 12.89
CA ASP A 120 -4.66 4.09 14.09
C ASP A 120 -3.15 4.24 14.26
N TRP A 121 -2.38 3.20 13.94
CA TRP A 121 -0.92 3.26 13.94
C TRP A 121 -0.42 4.24 12.87
N LEU A 122 -0.91 4.10 11.64
CA LEU A 122 -0.48 4.87 10.48
C LEU A 122 -0.76 6.36 10.67
N LYS A 123 -1.93 6.71 11.19
CA LYS A 123 -2.25 8.11 11.51
C LYS A 123 -1.25 8.72 12.49
N LYS A 124 -0.91 8.00 13.58
CA LYS A 124 0.06 8.49 14.58
C LYS A 124 1.47 8.62 14.01
N ASP A 125 1.84 7.69 13.14
CA ASP A 125 3.13 7.70 12.46
C ASP A 125 3.24 8.90 11.49
N LEU A 126 2.21 9.15 10.68
CA LEU A 126 2.10 10.32 9.81
C LEU A 126 2.10 11.64 10.58
N GLU A 127 1.43 11.72 11.73
CA GLU A 127 1.49 12.88 12.62
C GLU A 127 2.92 13.13 13.13
N LYS A 128 3.65 12.07 13.47
CA LYS A 128 5.05 12.14 13.90
C LYS A 128 5.96 12.57 12.74
N ALA A 129 5.77 11.99 11.56
CA ALA A 129 6.55 12.32 10.36
C ALA A 129 6.37 13.79 9.97
N ASN A 130 5.13 14.30 9.99
CA ASN A 130 4.85 15.70 9.69
C ASN A 130 5.51 16.68 10.67
N ARG A 131 5.53 16.36 11.98
CA ARG A 131 6.29 17.15 12.97
C ARG A 131 7.81 17.15 12.70
N ASN A 132 8.33 16.18 11.95
CA ASN A 132 9.74 16.00 11.68
C ASN A 132 10.16 16.43 10.25
N ARG A 133 9.27 17.02 9.45
CA ARG A 133 9.56 17.42 8.06
C ARG A 133 10.73 18.38 7.89
N LYS A 134 11.09 19.14 8.93
CA LYS A 134 12.30 19.98 8.90
C LYS A 134 13.58 19.15 8.74
N LEU A 135 13.63 17.96 9.33
CA LEU A 135 14.76 17.04 9.24
C LEU A 135 14.58 16.03 8.10
N ARG A 136 13.34 15.58 7.89
CA ARG A 136 12.97 14.54 6.92
C ARG A 136 11.81 15.04 6.07
N PRO A 137 12.09 15.93 5.11
CA PRO A 137 11.05 16.57 4.32
C PRO A 137 10.14 15.56 3.60
N TRP A 138 10.74 14.51 3.03
CA TRP A 138 10.02 13.51 2.23
C TRP A 138 9.33 12.45 3.09
N ILE A 139 8.08 12.15 2.76
CA ILE A 139 7.36 10.97 3.26
C ILE A 139 7.04 10.05 2.08
N ILE A 140 7.54 8.83 2.13
CA ILE A 140 7.32 7.81 1.10
C ILE A 140 6.63 6.60 1.73
N ALA A 141 5.47 6.23 1.22
CA ALA A 141 4.78 5.02 1.62
C ALA A 141 4.96 3.91 0.58
N PHE A 142 4.89 2.65 1.01
CA PHE A 142 4.89 1.51 0.09
C PHE A 142 4.03 0.36 0.60
N ALA A 143 3.31 -0.28 -0.32
CA ALA A 143 2.50 -1.47 -0.06
C ALA A 143 2.25 -2.35 -1.26
N HIS A 144 1.88 -3.62 -1.05
CA HIS A 144 1.77 -4.56 -2.15
C HIS A 144 0.68 -4.21 -3.18
N ARG A 145 -0.62 -4.19 -2.81
CA ARG A 145 -1.73 -3.90 -3.76
C ARG A 145 -1.91 -2.40 -3.99
N PRO A 146 -2.05 -1.95 -5.27
CA PRO A 146 -2.11 -0.55 -5.59
C PRO A 146 -3.48 0.11 -5.36
N MET A 147 -3.48 1.42 -5.12
CA MET A 147 -4.71 2.23 -5.13
C MET A 147 -5.17 2.59 -6.54
N TYR A 148 -4.22 2.73 -7.46
CA TYR A 148 -4.41 3.20 -8.83
C TYR A 148 -3.66 2.32 -9.80
N CYS A 149 -4.34 1.74 -10.77
CA CYS A 149 -3.72 1.00 -11.86
C CYS A 149 -4.53 1.07 -13.15
N SER A 150 -3.84 0.87 -14.26
CA SER A 150 -4.40 0.70 -15.60
C SER A 150 -4.14 -0.72 -16.12
N ALA A 151 -4.01 -1.68 -15.19
CA ALA A 151 -3.79 -3.08 -15.52
C ALA A 151 -5.03 -3.67 -16.23
N PHE A 152 -4.87 -4.74 -17.02
CA PHE A 152 -5.96 -5.36 -17.76
C PHE A 152 -6.43 -6.63 -17.05
N ASP A 153 -7.07 -6.39 -15.92
CA ASP A 153 -7.73 -7.34 -15.04
C ASP A 153 -9.07 -6.75 -14.61
N PHE A 154 -9.80 -7.50 -13.81
CA PHE A 154 -11.08 -7.08 -13.25
C PHE A 154 -11.04 -7.16 -11.72
N ASP A 155 -9.87 -6.96 -11.12
CA ASP A 155 -9.66 -7.04 -9.67
C ASP A 155 -9.18 -5.70 -9.08
N ASP A 156 -9.08 -5.68 -7.76
CA ASP A 156 -8.50 -4.60 -6.94
C ASP A 156 -8.72 -3.16 -7.43
N CYS A 157 -7.73 -2.64 -8.16
CA CYS A 157 -7.55 -1.24 -8.51
C CYS A 157 -8.27 -0.85 -9.80
N THR A 158 -8.65 -1.80 -10.66
CA THR A 158 -9.38 -1.52 -11.90
C THR A 158 -10.89 -1.38 -11.69
N THR A 159 -11.42 -1.93 -10.60
CA THR A 159 -12.87 -1.96 -10.32
C THR A 159 -13.45 -0.68 -9.71
N GLY A 160 -12.62 0.34 -9.44
CA GLY A 160 -13.02 1.57 -8.73
C GLY A 160 -13.35 1.38 -7.25
N ASN A 161 -13.31 0.14 -6.74
CA ASN A 161 -13.65 -0.23 -5.36
C ASN A 161 -12.44 -0.72 -4.56
N SER A 162 -11.20 -0.37 -4.95
CA SER A 162 -9.98 -0.74 -4.20
C SER A 162 -10.15 -0.43 -2.71
N LEU A 163 -10.09 -1.47 -1.88
CA LEU A 163 -10.24 -1.36 -0.42
C LEU A 163 -9.11 -0.53 0.18
N VAL A 164 -7.90 -0.68 -0.39
CA VAL A 164 -6.71 0.07 0.00
C VAL A 164 -6.91 1.56 -0.26
N LYS A 165 -7.41 1.94 -1.46
CA LYS A 165 -7.73 3.33 -1.80
C LYS A 165 -8.76 3.91 -0.84
N GLN A 166 -9.87 3.20 -0.61
CA GLN A 166 -10.94 3.64 0.30
C GLN A 166 -10.43 3.89 1.73
N ALA A 167 -9.51 3.05 2.20
CA ALA A 167 -8.99 3.14 3.57
C ALA A 167 -7.94 4.24 3.75
N PHE A 168 -7.00 4.38 2.81
CA PHE A 168 -5.76 5.15 3.06
C PHE A 168 -5.55 6.37 2.18
N GLU A 169 -6.18 6.48 1.01
CA GLU A 169 -5.93 7.59 0.08
C GLU A 169 -6.14 8.96 0.75
N LYS A 170 -7.29 9.16 1.39
CA LYS A 170 -7.62 10.42 2.08
C LYS A 170 -6.65 10.72 3.21
N LEU A 171 -6.16 9.70 3.90
CA LEU A 171 -5.20 9.85 4.98
C LEU A 171 -3.83 10.29 4.41
N PHE A 172 -3.33 9.61 3.38
CA PHE A 172 -2.08 9.97 2.72
C PHE A 172 -2.12 11.37 2.10
N TYR A 173 -3.24 11.73 1.47
CA TYR A 173 -3.44 13.08 0.96
C TYR A 173 -3.45 14.12 2.09
N ALA A 174 -4.20 13.86 3.17
CA ALA A 174 -4.31 14.80 4.29
C ALA A 174 -2.96 15.05 4.98
N TYR A 175 -2.08 14.04 5.07
CA TYR A 175 -0.77 14.17 5.70
C TYR A 175 0.39 14.46 4.73
N GLY A 176 0.08 14.65 3.44
CA GLY A 176 1.04 15.10 2.44
C GLY A 176 2.04 14.03 1.99
N VAL A 177 1.67 12.75 1.96
CA VAL A 177 2.60 11.71 1.48
C VAL A 177 3.01 12.02 0.05
N ASP A 178 4.31 12.08 -0.21
CA ASP A 178 4.85 12.59 -1.46
C ASP A 178 4.80 11.53 -2.57
N ILE A 179 5.22 10.31 -2.23
CA ILE A 179 5.32 9.18 -3.16
C ILE A 179 4.73 7.92 -2.51
N ILE A 180 3.95 7.17 -3.27
CA ILE A 180 3.40 5.87 -2.88
C ILE A 180 3.91 4.82 -3.87
N VAL A 181 4.69 3.86 -3.39
CA VAL A 181 5.27 2.79 -4.22
C VAL A 181 4.52 1.49 -3.96
N GLU A 182 3.85 1.00 -5.00
CA GLU A 182 3.00 -0.18 -4.96
C GLU A 182 3.48 -1.25 -5.94
N SER A 183 2.90 -2.45 -5.87
CA SER A 183 3.30 -3.61 -6.68
C SER A 183 2.06 -4.40 -7.10
N HIS A 184 2.03 -5.72 -6.88
CA HIS A 184 0.97 -6.65 -7.28
C HIS A 184 0.82 -6.79 -8.80
N GLU A 185 0.47 -5.70 -9.49
CA GLU A 185 0.35 -5.68 -10.93
C GLU A 185 1.69 -5.95 -11.60
N HIS A 186 1.75 -6.98 -12.44
CA HIS A 186 2.97 -7.43 -13.14
C HIS A 186 3.38 -6.50 -14.30
N MET A 187 3.53 -5.21 -13.99
CA MET A 187 3.92 -4.13 -14.89
C MET A 187 4.62 -3.00 -14.14
N TYR A 188 5.08 -2.00 -14.90
CA TYR A 188 5.45 -0.70 -14.37
C TYR A 188 4.41 0.33 -14.78
N GLU A 189 3.96 1.14 -13.83
CA GLU A 189 3.11 2.31 -14.10
C GLU A 189 3.51 3.47 -13.19
N ARG A 190 3.45 4.68 -13.72
CA ARG A 190 3.64 5.93 -12.98
C ARG A 190 2.45 6.83 -13.23
N THR A 191 1.89 7.38 -12.17
CA THR A 191 0.81 8.36 -12.26
C THR A 191 1.35 9.79 -12.37
N TYR A 192 0.53 10.70 -12.87
CA TYR A 192 0.58 12.10 -12.47
C TYR A 192 0.08 12.23 -11.01
N PRO A 193 0.31 13.37 -10.33
CA PRO A 193 -0.34 13.64 -9.05
C PRO A 193 -1.87 13.43 -9.16
N VAL A 194 -2.39 12.50 -8.35
CA VAL A 194 -3.76 12.02 -8.45
C VAL A 194 -4.41 11.98 -7.08
N PHE A 195 -5.66 12.43 -7.01
CA PHE A 195 -6.49 12.31 -5.82
C PHE A 195 -7.94 12.13 -6.23
N ASP A 196 -8.63 11.19 -5.57
CA ASP A 196 -10.03 10.84 -5.81
C ASP A 196 -10.34 10.49 -7.28
N GLY A 197 -9.40 9.80 -7.95
CA GLY A 197 -9.53 9.44 -9.36
C GLY A 197 -9.29 10.58 -10.34
N ILE A 198 -8.92 11.77 -9.86
CA ILE A 198 -8.74 12.98 -10.67
C ILE A 198 -7.25 13.31 -10.73
N MET A 199 -6.73 13.50 -11.94
CA MET A 199 -5.42 14.10 -12.16
C MET A 199 -5.46 15.56 -11.72
N VAL A 200 -4.77 15.91 -10.62
CA VAL A 200 -4.79 17.28 -10.08
C VAL A 200 -3.72 18.19 -10.69
N GLN A 201 -2.72 17.58 -11.35
CA GLN A 201 -1.59 18.27 -11.98
C GLN A 201 -0.95 17.36 -13.02
N ASN A 202 -0.39 17.93 -14.09
CA ASN A 202 0.26 17.19 -15.18
C ASN A 202 1.80 17.34 -15.21
N ASN A 203 2.38 17.64 -14.05
CA ASN A 203 3.83 17.78 -13.86
C ASN A 203 4.22 17.34 -12.45
N TYR A 204 5.52 17.36 -12.17
CA TYR A 204 6.12 16.80 -10.96
C TYR A 204 6.86 17.85 -10.13
N ILE A 205 6.47 19.12 -10.28
CA ILE A 205 7.02 20.26 -9.54
C ILE A 205 5.96 20.72 -8.55
N ASP A 206 6.32 20.71 -7.26
CA ASP A 206 5.43 20.92 -6.13
C ASP A 206 4.10 20.15 -6.29
N PRO A 207 4.14 18.80 -6.37
CA PRO A 207 2.96 17.97 -6.55
C PRO A 207 1.84 18.35 -5.58
N LYS A 208 0.60 18.43 -6.07
CA LYS A 208 -0.59 18.75 -5.25
C LYS A 208 -1.33 17.53 -4.69
N ALA A 209 -0.80 16.34 -4.96
CA ALA A 209 -1.29 15.05 -4.46
C ALA A 209 -0.15 14.03 -4.53
N PRO A 210 -0.26 12.87 -3.86
CA PRO A 210 0.73 11.81 -3.98
C PRO A 210 0.94 11.37 -5.42
N ILE A 211 2.18 10.96 -5.75
CA ILE A 211 2.50 10.28 -7.00
C ILE A 211 2.58 8.78 -6.71
N HIS A 212 1.86 7.99 -7.49
CA HIS A 212 1.88 6.53 -7.37
C HIS A 212 2.79 5.91 -8.41
N PHE A 213 3.54 4.89 -7.97
CA PHE A 213 4.37 4.04 -8.82
C PHE A 213 3.96 2.59 -8.60
N ILE A 214 3.61 1.86 -9.66
CA ILE A 214 3.52 0.41 -9.64
C ILE A 214 4.85 -0.16 -10.11
N THR A 215 5.41 -1.08 -9.33
CA THR A 215 6.73 -1.68 -9.53
C THR A 215 6.70 -3.22 -9.45
N GLY A 216 5.59 -3.86 -9.84
CA GLY A 216 5.38 -5.30 -9.71
C GLY A 216 5.99 -6.18 -10.81
N ALA A 217 6.71 -5.60 -11.78
CA ALA A 217 7.35 -6.34 -12.87
C ALA A 217 8.72 -6.95 -12.49
N GLY A 218 8.83 -7.62 -11.34
CA GLY A 218 10.11 -8.10 -10.79
C GLY A 218 10.69 -9.39 -11.41
N GLY A 219 9.90 -10.15 -12.18
CA GLY A 219 10.29 -11.46 -12.72
C GLY A 219 9.48 -12.61 -12.13
N SER A 220 8.16 -12.45 -12.07
CA SER A 220 7.25 -13.47 -11.55
C SER A 220 7.22 -14.72 -12.44
N ARG A 221 6.79 -15.86 -11.86
CA ARG A 221 6.48 -17.07 -12.65
C ARG A 221 5.15 -16.96 -13.39
N GLU A 222 4.31 -16.02 -12.97
CA GLU A 222 2.97 -15.78 -13.51
C GLU A 222 2.99 -14.89 -14.77
N GLY A 223 4.16 -14.38 -15.15
CA GLY A 223 4.35 -13.61 -16.37
C GLY A 223 4.09 -12.12 -16.17
N ARG A 224 3.54 -11.47 -17.19
CA ARG A 224 3.39 -10.01 -17.25
C ARG A 224 1.97 -9.63 -17.61
N GLN A 225 1.58 -8.42 -17.23
CA GLN A 225 0.27 -7.89 -17.58
C GLN A 225 0.11 -7.74 -19.09
N LEU A 226 -1.08 -8.04 -19.60
CA LEU A 226 -1.40 -7.87 -21.02
C LEU A 226 -1.29 -6.40 -21.43
N ALA A 227 -0.76 -6.16 -22.62
CA ALA A 227 -0.57 -4.81 -23.17
C ALA A 227 -1.86 -4.24 -23.78
N ILE A 228 -2.90 -4.10 -22.95
CA ILE A 228 -4.23 -3.60 -23.34
C ILE A 228 -4.56 -2.38 -22.48
N ASP A 229 -4.84 -1.24 -23.11
CA ASP A 229 -5.05 0.05 -22.43
C ASP A 229 -6.54 0.36 -22.14
N LEU A 230 -7.39 -0.67 -22.00
CA LEU A 230 -8.83 -0.50 -21.78
C LEU A 230 -9.18 0.25 -20.48
N PHE A 231 -8.36 0.11 -19.44
CA PHE A 231 -8.57 0.74 -18.14
C PHE A 231 -7.72 2.00 -17.93
N ARG A 232 -6.96 2.42 -18.95
CA ARG A 232 -6.08 3.57 -18.83
C ARG A 232 -6.88 4.86 -18.61
N ARG A 233 -6.45 5.66 -17.61
CA ARG A 233 -7.05 6.95 -17.26
C ARG A 233 -6.08 8.11 -17.48
N GLU A 234 -6.58 9.34 -17.45
CA GLU A 234 -5.77 10.55 -17.67
C GLU A 234 -4.63 10.71 -16.64
N TRP A 235 -4.85 10.25 -15.41
CA TRP A 235 -3.81 10.27 -14.38
C TRP A 235 -2.66 9.28 -14.66
N SER A 236 -2.80 8.34 -15.60
CA SER A 236 -1.75 7.39 -15.97
C SER A 236 -0.74 8.01 -16.93
N ALA A 237 0.35 8.52 -16.36
CA ALA A 237 1.37 9.26 -17.10
C ALA A 237 2.24 8.34 -17.97
N PHE A 238 2.64 7.18 -17.46
CA PHE A 238 3.48 6.24 -18.18
C PHE A 238 3.21 4.80 -17.75
N ILE A 239 3.19 3.87 -18.71
CA ILE A 239 3.00 2.45 -18.45
C ILE A 239 3.98 1.63 -19.30
N TYR A 240 4.51 0.57 -18.73
CA TYR A 240 5.34 -0.40 -19.42
C TYR A 240 5.05 -1.83 -18.99
N ARG A 241 4.69 -2.67 -19.96
CA ARG A 241 4.25 -4.07 -19.74
C ARG A 241 5.09 -5.10 -20.50
N SER A 242 6.04 -4.63 -21.31
CA SER A 242 6.69 -5.49 -22.30
C SER A 242 7.79 -6.38 -21.73
N HIS A 243 8.41 -6.02 -20.61
CA HIS A 243 9.50 -6.78 -19.98
C HIS A 243 9.52 -6.55 -18.47
N PHE A 244 10.25 -7.39 -17.76
CA PHE A 244 10.54 -7.20 -16.35
C PHE A 244 11.51 -6.04 -16.14
N THR A 245 11.35 -5.36 -15.01
CA THR A 245 12.01 -4.08 -14.74
C THR A 245 12.29 -3.93 -13.24
N VAL A 246 13.30 -3.13 -12.94
CA VAL A 246 13.66 -2.73 -11.57
C VAL A 246 13.62 -1.21 -11.50
N SER A 247 13.05 -0.71 -10.41
CA SER A 247 13.05 0.71 -10.10
C SER A 247 14.30 1.11 -9.34
N HIS A 248 14.89 2.24 -9.70
CA HIS A 248 15.94 2.89 -8.93
C HIS A 248 15.50 4.30 -8.60
N PHE A 249 15.46 4.63 -7.30
CA PHE A 249 15.20 5.98 -6.83
C PHE A 249 16.40 6.50 -6.03
N GLN A 250 16.64 7.80 -6.14
CA GLN A 250 17.72 8.49 -5.45
C GLN A 250 17.21 9.83 -4.93
N ALA A 251 17.19 10.00 -3.61
CA ALA A 251 17.01 11.33 -3.03
C ALA A 251 18.32 12.11 -3.16
N VAL A 252 18.26 13.20 -3.93
CA VAL A 252 19.42 14.03 -4.23
C VAL A 252 19.62 15.07 -3.11
N ASN A 253 18.52 15.67 -2.64
CA ASN A 253 18.51 16.65 -1.57
C ASN A 253 17.10 16.75 -0.95
N SER A 254 16.86 17.78 -0.13
CA SER A 254 15.57 18.02 0.52
C SER A 254 14.41 18.28 -0.44
N SER A 255 14.66 18.61 -1.70
CA SER A 255 13.62 18.95 -2.68
C SER A 255 13.63 18.13 -3.97
N HIS A 256 14.64 17.31 -4.22
CA HIS A 256 14.74 16.54 -5.46
C HIS A 256 14.86 15.04 -5.21
N ILE A 257 13.93 14.27 -5.78
CA ILE A 257 14.04 12.82 -5.95
C ILE A 257 14.16 12.52 -7.43
N TYR A 258 15.14 11.69 -7.77
CA TYR A 258 15.34 11.16 -9.11
C TYR A 258 14.86 9.71 -9.16
N TRP A 259 14.10 9.36 -10.20
CA TRP A 259 13.58 8.01 -10.43
C TRP A 259 13.95 7.53 -11.83
N LYS A 260 14.38 6.27 -11.91
CA LYS A 260 14.61 5.52 -13.15
C LYS A 260 13.89 4.19 -13.08
N GLN A 261 13.21 3.82 -14.17
CA GLN A 261 12.78 2.46 -14.40
C GLN A 261 13.69 1.80 -15.42
N ILE A 262 14.25 0.64 -15.06
CA ILE A 262 15.29 -0.04 -15.83
C ILE A 262 14.80 -1.42 -16.21
N ARG A 263 14.88 -1.77 -17.49
CA ARG A 263 14.56 -3.11 -17.98
C ARG A 263 15.65 -4.11 -17.59
N SER A 264 15.26 -5.27 -17.05
CA SER A 264 16.20 -6.26 -16.52
C SER A 264 16.99 -7.02 -17.60
N THR A 265 16.47 -7.13 -18.82
CA THR A 265 17.10 -7.94 -19.89
C THR A 265 18.31 -7.28 -20.54
N ASP A 266 18.37 -5.95 -20.59
CA ASP A 266 19.42 -5.20 -21.29
C ASP A 266 19.84 -3.90 -20.58
N ASN A 267 19.40 -3.71 -19.33
CA ASN A 267 19.67 -2.53 -18.51
C ASN A 267 19.21 -1.20 -19.14
N LYS A 268 18.30 -1.23 -20.13
CA LYS A 268 17.79 -0.01 -20.76
C LYS A 268 16.88 0.75 -19.79
N THR A 269 17.15 2.04 -19.60
CA THR A 269 16.21 2.93 -18.93
C THR A 269 14.99 3.15 -19.82
N ILE A 270 13.81 2.74 -19.34
CA ILE A 270 12.54 2.84 -20.06
C ILE A 270 11.72 4.06 -19.64
N ASP A 271 11.92 4.53 -18.41
CA ASP A 271 11.33 5.75 -17.88
C ASP A 271 12.31 6.45 -16.94
N LYS A 272 12.26 7.78 -16.92
CA LYS A 272 13.10 8.61 -16.07
C LYS A 272 12.36 9.87 -15.69
N ILE A 273 12.44 10.26 -14.42
CA ILE A 273 11.79 11.47 -13.94
C ILE A 273 12.51 12.07 -12.74
N THR A 274 12.38 13.39 -12.60
CA THR A 274 12.76 14.12 -11.40
C THR A 274 11.51 14.70 -10.78
N ILE A 275 11.27 14.38 -9.51
CA ILE A 275 10.20 14.95 -8.69
C ILE A 275 10.82 16.06 -7.86
N VAL A 276 10.24 17.25 -7.96
CA VAL A 276 10.69 18.44 -7.24
C VAL A 276 9.61 18.84 -6.23
N GLN A 277 9.94 18.85 -4.94
CA GLN A 277 9.05 19.30 -3.87
C GLN A 277 9.79 20.34 -3.02
N ASN A 278 9.46 21.61 -3.20
CA ASN A 278 10.01 22.72 -2.43
C ASN A 278 9.21 22.95 -1.14
N TYR A 279 7.92 22.58 -1.13
CA TYR A 279 7.00 22.83 -0.03
C TYR A 279 6.44 21.52 0.53
N HIS A 280 7.13 20.97 1.52
CA HIS A 280 6.75 19.73 2.18
C HIS A 280 5.65 19.95 3.21
N GLY A 281 4.57 19.17 3.13
CA GLY A 281 3.48 19.24 4.10
C GLY A 281 2.17 18.68 3.56
N PRO A 282 1.09 18.74 4.37
CA PRO A 282 -0.28 18.42 3.95
C PRO A 282 -0.71 19.09 2.65
N PHE A 283 -1.34 18.36 1.72
CA PHE A 283 -1.85 18.94 0.46
C PHE A 283 -3.08 19.83 0.65
N ASN A 284 -3.79 19.72 1.79
CA ASN A 284 -4.90 20.60 2.13
C ASN A 284 -5.02 20.76 3.66
N GLU A 285 -4.74 21.97 4.17
CA GLU A 285 -4.87 22.28 5.60
C GLU A 285 -6.32 22.16 6.12
N SER A 286 -7.33 22.34 5.25
CA SER A 286 -8.74 22.31 5.67
C SER A 286 -9.28 20.91 6.03
N MET A 287 -8.69 19.84 5.49
CA MET A 287 -9.11 18.46 5.82
C MET A 287 -8.59 17.97 7.17
N HIS A 288 -7.47 18.53 7.66
CA HIS A 288 -6.98 18.23 9.02
C HIS A 288 -8.04 18.60 10.07
N SER A 289 -8.72 19.73 9.90
CA SER A 289 -9.83 20.16 10.78
C SER A 289 -11.05 19.24 10.70
N ALA A 290 -11.37 18.70 9.52
CA ALA A 290 -12.51 17.79 9.33
C ALA A 290 -12.28 16.40 9.98
N LEU A 291 -11.04 15.90 9.99
CA LEU A 291 -10.67 14.65 10.69
C LEU A 291 -10.66 14.80 12.22
N PHE A 292 -10.56 16.03 12.74
CA PHE A 292 -10.75 16.33 14.16
C PHE A 292 -12.22 16.64 14.52
N CYS A 293 -13.03 17.07 13.56
CA CYS A 293 -14.41 17.51 13.75
C CYS A 293 -15.46 16.43 13.43
N THR A 294 -15.25 15.20 13.87
CA THR A 294 -16.33 14.22 14.11
C THR A 294 -16.56 14.10 15.62
N ARG A 295 -16.97 15.23 16.23
CA ARG A 295 -17.62 15.27 17.54
C ARG A 295 -19.08 15.64 17.30
N ILE A 296 -19.94 14.62 17.42
CA ILE A 296 -21.32 14.68 17.92
C ILE A 296 -22.12 15.92 17.46
N VAL A 297 -22.84 15.79 16.34
CA VAL A 297 -24.09 16.53 16.15
C VAL A 297 -25.21 15.56 16.48
N LEU A 298 -25.68 15.58 17.72
CA LEU A 298 -26.96 14.98 18.10
C LEU A 298 -28.06 15.89 17.57
N TYR A 299 -28.67 15.52 16.46
CA TYR A 299 -29.90 16.15 15.99
C TYR A 299 -31.09 15.39 16.60
N ILE A 300 -31.74 15.99 17.59
CA ILE A 300 -33.00 15.50 18.17
C ILE A 300 -34.12 16.16 17.35
N PRO A 301 -34.98 15.42 16.63
CA PRO A 301 -36.14 16.03 15.99
C PRO A 301 -37.29 16.15 17.02
N PRO A 302 -38.03 17.28 17.05
CA PRO A 302 -39.27 17.33 17.79
C PRO A 302 -40.37 16.62 17.00
N LEU A 303 -41.06 15.68 17.66
CA LEU A 303 -42.39 15.21 17.28
C LEU A 303 -43.34 16.41 17.20
N THR A 304 -44.05 16.55 16.08
CA THR A 304 -45.52 16.77 15.94
C THR A 304 -45.78 17.25 14.49
N VAL A 305 -46.38 16.44 13.59
CA VAL A 305 -47.83 16.25 13.34
C VAL A 305 -48.28 16.95 12.02
N PHE A 306 -49.10 16.23 11.24
CA PHE A 306 -49.98 16.64 10.11
C PHE A 306 -49.42 16.77 8.65
N ILE A 307 -49.59 15.67 7.88
CA ILE A 307 -50.40 15.52 6.64
C ILE A 307 -49.87 15.91 5.22
N LEU A 308 -50.07 14.95 4.29
CA LEU A 308 -50.23 14.99 2.81
C LEU A 308 -49.00 15.26 1.91
N CYS A 309 -48.50 14.24 1.21
CA CYS A 309 -48.88 13.89 -0.18
C CYS A 309 -47.83 13.02 -0.91
N PHE A 310 -48.29 11.87 -1.39
CA PHE A 310 -47.90 11.10 -2.59
C PHE A 310 -46.52 11.28 -3.26
N ALA A 311 -45.80 10.15 -3.24
CA ALA A 311 -45.17 9.47 -4.38
C ALA A 311 -44.01 10.11 -5.17
N VAL A 312 -43.13 9.20 -5.60
CA VAL A 312 -42.18 9.27 -6.73
C VAL A 312 -40.70 9.33 -6.32
N THR A 313 -39.94 8.40 -6.92
CA THR A 313 -38.48 8.35 -7.18
C THR A 313 -37.55 7.98 -6.01
N PHE A 314 -37.00 6.76 -6.02
CA PHE A 314 -35.73 6.35 -6.67
C PHE A 314 -34.54 6.55 -5.72
N LEU A 315 -33.91 5.45 -5.27
CA LEU A 315 -32.48 5.15 -5.47
C LEU A 315 -32.04 4.01 -4.54
N LEU A 316 -31.76 2.87 -5.17
CA LEU A 316 -30.57 2.03 -4.98
C LEU A 316 -29.98 1.98 -3.56
N CYS A 317 -30.27 0.88 -2.86
CA CYS A 317 -29.37 0.31 -1.85
C CYS A 317 -28.04 -0.05 -2.53
N LEU A 318 -27.10 0.88 -2.58
CA LEU A 318 -25.68 0.57 -2.71
C LEU A 318 -25.15 0.34 -1.30
N SER A 319 -24.83 -0.91 -1.02
CA SER A 319 -24.06 -1.36 0.13
C SER A 319 -22.67 -0.74 0.11
N ALA A 320 -22.55 0.51 0.58
CA ALA A 320 -21.28 1.04 1.04
C ALA A 320 -20.95 0.33 2.36
N ILE A 321 -20.04 -0.65 2.30
CA ILE A 321 -19.33 -1.14 3.49
C ILE A 321 -18.44 0.02 3.93
N VAL A 322 -19.00 0.94 4.72
CA VAL A 322 -18.22 1.93 5.42
C VAL A 322 -17.49 1.19 6.53
N PHE A 323 -16.17 1.03 6.39
CA PHE A 323 -15.32 0.48 7.45
C PHE A 323 -15.32 1.44 8.65
N TYR A 324 -16.30 1.27 9.53
CA TYR A 324 -16.35 2.00 10.79
C TYR A 324 -15.36 1.36 11.75
N CYS A 325 -14.36 2.13 12.19
CA CYS A 325 -13.51 1.74 13.31
C CYS A 325 -14.08 2.34 14.60
N PRO A 326 -14.86 1.59 15.40
CA PRO A 326 -15.41 2.12 16.64
C PRO A 326 -14.27 2.45 17.61
N LYS A 327 -14.26 3.69 18.14
CA LYS A 327 -13.34 4.07 19.22
C LYS A 327 -13.53 3.10 20.39
N ARG A 328 -12.45 2.41 20.79
CA ARG A 328 -12.43 1.63 22.03
C ARG A 328 -12.55 2.58 23.22
N ASP A 329 -13.75 2.75 23.73
CA ASP A 329 -13.96 3.34 25.05
C ASP A 329 -13.56 2.28 26.10
N LYS A 330 -12.50 2.57 26.88
CA LYS A 330 -12.02 1.70 27.97
C LYS A 330 -12.87 1.85 29.24
N SER A 331 -14.13 2.22 29.13
CA SER A 331 -15.05 2.31 30.27
C SER A 331 -16.41 1.71 29.94
N LYS A 332 -16.61 0.45 30.34
CA LYS A 332 -17.85 -0.15 30.89
C LYS A 332 -17.84 -1.67 30.69
N ARG A 333 -17.56 -2.40 31.77
CA ARG A 333 -18.14 -3.72 31.98
C ARG A 333 -19.64 -3.51 32.16
N LEU A 334 -20.46 -4.13 31.32
CA LEU A 334 -21.86 -4.38 31.61
C LEU A 334 -22.21 -5.77 31.08
N THR A 335 -22.42 -6.66 32.04
CA THR A 335 -23.19 -7.90 31.93
C THR A 335 -24.58 -7.62 31.37
N ASN A 336 -25.02 -8.40 30.38
CA ASN A 336 -26.25 -9.19 30.48
C ASN A 336 -26.53 -10.02 29.21
N TYR A 337 -26.88 -11.28 29.50
CA TYR A 337 -27.71 -12.23 28.77
C TYR A 337 -28.56 -11.67 27.62
N PHE A 338 -28.47 -12.31 26.45
CA PHE A 338 -29.60 -12.98 25.78
C PHE A 338 -29.05 -13.97 24.76
N GLY A 339 -29.47 -15.23 24.88
CA GLY A 339 -29.08 -16.31 23.98
C GLY A 339 -29.88 -16.29 22.69
N TYR A 340 -29.22 -16.64 21.59
CA TYR A 340 -29.82 -17.39 20.49
C TYR A 340 -28.75 -18.33 19.92
N ASP A 341 -29.08 -19.62 19.98
CA ASP A 341 -28.36 -20.78 19.46
C ASP A 341 -28.26 -20.67 17.93
N ASN A 342 -27.05 -20.77 17.39
CA ASN A 342 -26.82 -21.28 16.04
C ASN A 342 -25.41 -21.89 15.99
N ARG A 343 -25.37 -23.17 16.32
CA ARG A 343 -24.26 -24.10 16.09
C ARG A 343 -23.85 -24.12 14.63
N PHE A 344 -22.62 -23.68 14.34
CA PHE A 344 -21.80 -24.27 13.29
C PHE A 344 -20.40 -24.53 13.87
N TYR A 345 -20.09 -25.81 14.00
CA TYR A 345 -18.78 -26.31 14.40
C TYR A 345 -17.79 -26.08 13.25
N LEU A 346 -16.78 -25.25 13.47
CA LEU A 346 -15.47 -25.44 12.88
C LEU A 346 -14.45 -25.41 14.02
N ARG A 347 -13.73 -26.51 14.11
CA ARG A 347 -12.84 -26.93 15.18
C ARG A 347 -11.50 -26.23 14.95
N ASP A 348 -11.16 -25.29 15.84
CA ASP A 348 -9.81 -24.76 15.98
C ASP A 348 -8.96 -25.84 16.66
N ASP A 349 -7.94 -26.31 15.96
CA ASP A 349 -6.86 -27.10 16.53
C ASP A 349 -5.52 -26.46 16.08
N TYR A 350 -4.73 -26.11 17.10
CA TYR A 350 -3.27 -25.87 17.15
C TYR A 350 -2.69 -24.45 17.27
N GLU A 351 -1.67 -24.44 18.14
CA GLU A 351 -0.91 -23.39 18.83
C GLU A 351 -0.06 -22.48 17.94
#